data_AF-A0A4Q0B167-F1
#
_entry.id   AF-A0A4Q0B167-F1
#
_cell.length_a   1.000
_cell.length_b   1.000
_cell.length_c   1.000
_cell.angle_alpha   90.00
_cell.angle_beta   90.00
_cell.angle_gamma   90.00
#
_symmetry.space_group_name_H-M   'P 1'
#
loop_
_entity.id
_entity.type
_entity.pdbx_description
1 polymer ?
#
loop_
_entity_poly.entity_id
_entity_poly.type
_entity_poly.pdbx_seq_one_letter_code
_entity_poly.pdbx_strand_id
1 'polypeptide(L)'
;MLTEEEEKFIAYWSTNGEKQKTSVRTLLKGFSSGISLGAGIILLIAAGWYERADMEAHTKLNPFFLLLIILIISIVMAFLYRNYRWEMNQQHYLELLSKKRKLEKNNTTTGSNNPNNSTHS
;
A
#
# COMPACT_ATOMS: atom_id res chain seq x y z
N MET A 1 -19.99 19.84 -8.24
CA MET A 1 -18.74 20.52 -7.84
C MET A 1 -18.00 19.63 -6.86
N LEU A 2 -16.66 19.62 -6.87
CA LEU A 2 -15.91 19.01 -5.77
C LEU A 2 -16.15 19.81 -4.48
N THR A 3 -16.08 19.16 -3.33
CA THR A 3 -16.11 19.85 -2.04
C THR A 3 -14.74 20.47 -1.72
N GLU A 4 -14.70 21.48 -0.86
CA GLU A 4 -13.43 22.11 -0.42
C GLU A 4 -12.47 21.10 0.22
N GLU A 5 -13.00 20.09 0.90
CA GLU A 5 -12.21 19.02 1.51
C GLU A 5 -11.55 18.12 0.45
N GLU A 6 -12.26 17.81 -0.62
CA GLU A 6 -11.73 17.01 -1.74
C GLU A 6 -10.62 17.76 -2.48
N GLU A 7 -10.75 19.08 -2.69
CA GLU A 7 -9.67 19.89 -3.29
C GLU A 7 -8.44 20.00 -2.40
N LYS A 8 -8.63 20.21 -1.09
CA LYS A 8 -7.53 20.21 -0.11
C LYS A 8 -6.81 18.86 -0.09
N PHE A 9 -7.55 17.76 -0.15
CA PHE A 9 -6.98 16.42 -0.24
C PHE A 9 -6.17 16.22 -1.52
N ILE A 10 -6.69 16.63 -2.69
CA ILE A 10 -5.96 16.55 -3.97
C ILE A 10 -4.65 17.33 -3.91
N ALA A 11 -4.65 18.55 -3.38
CA ALA A 11 -3.47 19.40 -3.29
C ALA A 11 -2.41 18.83 -2.33
N TYR A 12 -2.85 18.29 -1.19
CA TYR A 12 -1.98 17.61 -0.24
C TYR A 12 -1.36 16.33 -0.86
N TRP A 13 -2.20 15.50 -1.47
CA TRP A 13 -1.80 14.19 -1.96
C TRP A 13 -0.94 14.25 -3.22
N SER A 14 -1.11 15.26 -4.09
CA SER A 14 -0.23 15.48 -5.25
C SER A 14 1.22 15.72 -4.84
N THR A 15 1.44 16.41 -3.71
CA THR A 15 2.77 16.78 -3.22
C THR A 15 3.39 15.71 -2.33
N ASN A 16 2.57 15.04 -1.49
CA ASN A 16 3.05 14.07 -0.51
C ASN A 16 2.92 12.60 -0.94
N GLY A 17 2.07 12.28 -1.92
CA GLY A 17 1.79 10.91 -2.36
C GLY A 17 3.00 10.22 -2.99
N GLU A 18 3.81 10.95 -3.78
CA GLU A 18 5.03 10.42 -4.41
C GLU A 18 6.15 10.14 -3.40
N LYS A 19 6.29 11.01 -2.38
CA LYS A 19 7.27 10.80 -1.30
C LYS A 19 6.98 9.51 -0.54
N GLN A 20 5.71 9.19 -0.34
CA GLN A 20 5.29 7.93 0.29
C GLN A 20 5.56 6.70 -0.59
N LYS A 21 5.44 6.80 -1.93
CA LYS A 21 5.75 5.72 -2.88
C LYS A 21 7.22 5.25 -2.81
N THR A 22 8.15 6.19 -2.57
CA THR A 22 9.57 5.86 -2.43
C THR A 22 9.84 4.99 -1.21
N SER A 23 9.08 5.18 -0.12
CA SER A 23 9.14 4.33 1.07
C SER A 23 8.70 2.89 0.78
N VAL A 24 7.76 2.71 -0.17
CA VAL A 24 7.29 1.37 -0.60
C VAL A 24 8.33 0.61 -1.42
N ARG A 25 9.16 1.30 -2.21
CA ARG A 25 10.29 0.66 -2.92
C ARG A 25 11.35 0.11 -1.95
N THR A 26 11.59 0.82 -0.84
CA THR A 26 12.45 0.33 0.24
C THR A 26 11.82 -0.87 0.96
N LEU A 27 10.50 -0.89 1.10
CA LEU A 27 9.75 -2.05 1.61
C LEU A 27 9.91 -3.30 0.75
N LEU A 28 9.92 -3.17 -0.59
CA LEU A 28 10.13 -4.30 -1.49
C LEU A 28 11.51 -4.97 -1.29
N LYS A 29 12.53 -4.16 -0.97
CA LYS A 29 13.85 -4.67 -0.57
C LYS A 29 13.79 -5.36 0.79
N GLY A 30 13.03 -4.80 1.74
CA GLY A 30 12.76 -5.41 3.05
C GLY A 30 12.05 -6.77 2.95
N PHE A 31 11.10 -6.90 2.03
CA PHE A 31 10.40 -8.15 1.75
C PHE A 31 11.34 -9.24 1.23
N SER A 32 12.22 -8.91 0.28
CA SER A 32 13.25 -9.85 -0.17
C SER A 32 14.16 -10.29 0.97
N SER A 33 14.58 -9.37 1.86
CA SER A 33 15.41 -9.74 3.01
C SER A 33 14.67 -10.62 4.03
N GLY A 34 13.37 -10.39 4.24
CA GLY A 34 12.54 -11.22 5.10
C GLY A 34 12.36 -12.63 4.56
N ILE A 35 12.16 -12.77 3.24
CA ILE A 35 12.13 -14.07 2.57
C ILE A 35 13.48 -14.76 2.66
N SER A 36 14.59 -14.06 2.39
CA SER A 36 15.93 -14.64 2.50
C SER A 36 16.24 -15.14 3.92
N LEU A 37 15.82 -14.37 4.94
CA LEU A 37 15.98 -14.77 6.34
C LEU A 37 15.10 -15.98 6.68
N GLY A 38 13.82 -15.96 6.29
CA GLY A 38 12.90 -17.08 6.48
C GLY A 38 13.37 -18.35 5.76
N ALA A 39 13.86 -18.23 4.53
CA ALA A 39 14.46 -19.32 3.78
C ALA A 39 15.72 -19.85 4.45
N GLY A 40 16.56 -18.96 5.01
CA GLY A 40 17.74 -19.35 5.79
C GLY A 40 17.38 -20.15 7.04
N ILE A 41 16.34 -19.73 7.77
CA ILE A 41 15.82 -20.46 8.94
C ILE A 41 15.30 -21.84 8.54
N ILE A 42 14.53 -21.93 7.45
CA ILE A 42 14.03 -23.20 6.93
C ILE A 42 15.18 -24.11 6.52
N LEU A 43 16.21 -23.59 5.83
CA LEU A 43 17.39 -24.35 5.46
C LEU A 43 18.19 -24.84 6.67
N LEU A 44 18.32 -24.02 7.72
CA LEU A 44 18.97 -24.42 8.97
C LEU A 44 18.24 -25.55 9.68
N ILE A 45 16.90 -25.53 9.66
CA ILE A 45 16.06 -26.61 10.20
C ILE A 45 16.20 -27.86 9.32
N ALA A 46 16.08 -27.71 8.00
CA ALA A 46 16.18 -28.81 7.03
C ALA A 46 17.58 -29.44 6.97
N ALA A 47 18.64 -28.69 7.28
CA ALA A 47 20.01 -29.19 7.37
C ALA A 47 20.27 -30.08 8.61
N GLY A 48 19.23 -30.37 9.42
CA GLY A 48 19.33 -31.27 10.57
C GLY A 48 20.09 -30.68 11.76
N TRP A 49 20.42 -29.38 11.74
CA TRP A 49 20.99 -28.70 12.91
C TRP A 49 19.98 -28.68 14.08
N TYR A 50 18.70 -28.60 13.76
CA TYR A 50 17.62 -28.74 14.74
C TYR A 50 17.48 -30.19 15.20
N GLU A 51 17.57 -31.19 14.31
CA GLU A 51 17.46 -32.62 14.66
C GLU A 51 18.56 -33.06 15.66
N ARG A 52 19.75 -32.45 15.59
CA ARG A 52 20.82 -32.67 16.59
C ARG A 52 20.55 -32.04 17.95
N ALA A 53 19.69 -31.02 18.03
CA ALA A 53 19.20 -30.44 19.29
C ALA A 53 17.85 -31.07 19.72
N ASP A 54 17.13 -31.72 18.81
CA ASP A 54 15.77 -32.25 18.99
C ASP A 54 15.76 -33.71 19.48
N MET A 55 16.90 -34.41 19.43
CA MET A 55 17.01 -35.77 19.97
C MET A 55 16.73 -35.86 21.49
N GLU A 56 16.63 -34.73 22.19
CA GLU A 56 16.17 -34.64 23.60
C GLU A 56 14.83 -33.90 23.79
N ALA A 57 14.21 -33.31 22.76
CA ALA A 57 13.09 -32.37 22.92
C ALA A 57 11.76 -32.75 22.23
N HIS A 58 11.65 -33.97 21.68
CA HIS A 58 10.53 -34.50 20.88
C HIS A 58 9.13 -34.60 21.56
N THR A 59 8.71 -33.72 22.47
CA THR A 59 7.33 -33.79 23.01
C THR A 59 6.59 -32.47 23.12
N LYS A 60 7.22 -31.29 23.00
CA LYS A 60 6.50 -30.01 23.14
C LYS A 60 7.00 -28.98 22.14
N LEU A 61 6.09 -28.47 21.29
CA LEU A 61 6.33 -27.25 20.52
C LEU A 61 6.89 -26.19 21.45
N ASN A 62 8.14 -25.77 21.24
CA ASN A 62 8.80 -24.80 22.10
C ASN A 62 7.99 -23.49 22.06
N PRO A 63 7.40 -23.04 23.19
CA PRO A 63 6.60 -21.83 23.24
C PRO A 63 7.33 -20.60 22.68
N PHE A 64 8.66 -20.58 22.79
CA PHE A 64 9.50 -19.54 22.22
C PHE A 64 9.43 -19.48 20.69
N PHE A 65 9.38 -20.63 20.02
CA PHE A 65 9.31 -20.71 18.56
C PHE A 65 7.94 -20.25 18.05
N LEU A 66 6.86 -20.61 18.76
CA LEU A 66 5.52 -20.08 18.49
C LEU A 66 5.47 -18.56 18.64
N LEU A 67 6.04 -18.02 19.72
CA LEU A 67 6.12 -16.57 19.91
C LEU A 67 6.93 -15.89 18.81
N LEU A 68 8.04 -16.48 18.37
CA LEU A 68 8.85 -15.97 17.27
C LEU A 68 8.05 -15.91 15.97
N ILE A 69 7.29 -16.96 15.64
CA ILE A 69 6.43 -17.00 14.44
C ILE A 69 5.34 -15.91 14.51
N ILE A 70 4.66 -15.78 15.65
CA ILE A 70 3.61 -14.77 15.84
C ILE A 70 4.19 -13.37 15.72
N LEU A 71 5.39 -13.12 16.27
CA LEU A 71 6.09 -11.85 16.15
C LEU A 71 6.39 -11.52 14.69
N ILE A 72 6.91 -12.49 13.93
CA ILE A 72 7.21 -12.32 12.49
C ILE A 72 5.94 -12.00 11.71
N ILE A 73 4.86 -12.76 11.93
CA ILE A 73 3.56 -12.53 11.26
C ILE A 73 3.02 -11.14 11.61
N SER A 74 3.07 -10.75 12.88
CA SER A 74 2.60 -9.44 13.35
C SER A 74 3.33 -8.29 12.66
N ILE A 75 4.67 -8.39 12.59
CA ILE A 75 5.52 -7.40 11.93
C ILE A 75 5.16 -7.31 10.43
N VAL A 76 5.10 -8.44 9.73
CA VAL A 76 4.75 -8.49 8.30
C VAL A 76 3.36 -7.91 8.06
N MET A 77 2.38 -8.24 8.91
CA MET A 77 1.01 -7.75 8.79
C MET A 77 0.91 -6.23 9.02
N ALA A 78 1.65 -5.70 10.00
CA ALA A 78 1.73 -4.25 10.24
C ALA A 78 2.33 -3.51 9.02
N PHE A 79 3.34 -4.10 8.38
CA PHE A 79 3.91 -3.56 7.15
C PHE A 79 2.95 -3.63 5.96
N LEU A 80 2.27 -4.76 5.75
CA LEU A 80 1.23 -4.92 4.72
C LEU A 80 0.11 -3.89 4.91
N TYR A 81 -0.37 -3.70 6.14
CA TYR A 81 -1.40 -2.72 6.46
C TYR A 81 -1.00 -1.30 6.04
N ARG A 82 0.26 -0.92 6.31
CA ARG A 82 0.78 0.40 5.90
C ARG A 82 0.78 0.56 4.38
N ASN A 83 1.16 -0.47 3.63
CA ASN A 83 1.12 -0.44 2.17
C ASN A 83 -0.32 -0.35 1.64
N TYR A 84 -1.22 -1.18 2.16
CA TYR A 84 -2.62 -1.20 1.78
C TYR A 84 -3.30 0.16 2.00
N ARG A 85 -3.01 0.83 3.13
CA ARG A 85 -3.53 2.18 3.41
C ARG A 85 -3.05 3.21 2.39
N TRP A 86 -1.81 3.08 1.89
CA TRP A 86 -1.30 3.97 0.85
C TRP A 86 -1.99 3.73 -0.49
N GLU A 87 -2.16 2.46 -0.88
CA GLU A 87 -2.87 2.09 -2.11
C GLU A 87 -4.31 2.58 -2.13
N MET A 88 -5.03 2.43 -0.99
CA MET A 88 -6.40 2.92 -0.85
C MET A 88 -6.48 4.45 -1.03
N ASN A 89 -5.57 5.20 -0.43
CA ASN A 89 -5.52 6.65 -0.58
C ASN A 89 -5.16 7.07 -2.02
N GLN A 90 -4.29 6.31 -2.70
CA GLN A 90 -4.00 6.55 -4.11
C GLN A 90 -5.23 6.32 -5.00
N GLN A 91 -5.97 5.24 -4.76
CA GLN A 91 -7.18 4.97 -5.52
C GLN A 91 -8.20 6.09 -5.32
N HIS A 92 -8.42 6.52 -4.07
CA HIS A 92 -9.30 7.64 -3.75
C HIS A 92 -8.88 8.93 -4.49
N TYR A 93 -7.58 9.24 -4.53
CA TYR A 93 -7.06 10.38 -5.28
C TYR A 93 -7.35 10.30 -6.79
N LEU A 94 -7.14 9.14 -7.40
CA LEU A 94 -7.41 8.92 -8.83
C LEU A 94 -8.90 9.05 -9.15
N GLU A 95 -9.76 8.55 -8.26
CA GLU A 95 -11.22 8.68 -8.38
C GLU A 95 -11.63 10.15 -8.34
N LEU A 96 -11.11 10.95 -7.41
CA LEU A 96 -11.39 12.38 -7.31
C LEU A 96 -10.91 13.16 -8.55
N LEU A 97 -9.72 12.86 -9.07
CA LEU A 97 -9.24 13.44 -10.33
C LEU A 97 -10.14 13.08 -11.52
N SER A 98 -10.66 11.86 -11.56
CA SER A 98 -11.60 11.45 -12.61
C SER A 98 -12.92 12.22 -12.52
N LYS A 99 -13.44 12.47 -11.31
CA LYS A 99 -14.62 13.29 -11.08
C LYS A 99 -14.39 14.74 -11.51
N LYS A 100 -13.24 15.33 -11.14
CA LYS A 100 -12.87 16.70 -11.54
C LYS A 100 -12.86 16.85 -13.07
N ARG A 101 -12.19 15.94 -13.79
CA ARG A 101 -12.16 15.96 -15.27
C ARG A 101 -13.55 15.84 -15.90
N LYS A 102 -14.43 15.01 -15.34
CA LYS A 102 -15.82 14.88 -15.83
C LYS A 102 -16.61 16.17 -15.64
N LEU A 103 -16.45 16.84 -14.49
CA LEU A 103 -17.10 18.12 -14.21
C LEU A 103 -16.60 19.23 -15.15
N GLU A 104 -15.30 19.31 -15.40
CA GLU A 104 -14.70 20.27 -16.34
C GLU A 104 -15.25 20.05 -17.77
N LYS A 105 -15.28 18.80 -18.24
CA LYS A 105 -15.80 18.46 -19.58
C LYS A 105 -17.28 18.79 -19.75
N ASN A 106 -18.08 18.59 -18.70
CA ASN A 106 -19.51 18.94 -18.73
C ASN A 106 -19.71 20.46 -18.77
N ASN A 107 -18.91 21.23 -18.03
CA ASN A 107 -18.96 22.69 -18.09
C ASN A 107 -18.58 23.26 -19.46
N THR A 108 -17.57 22.69 -20.13
CA THR A 108 -17.19 23.12 -21.49
C THR A 108 -18.23 22.76 -22.55
N THR A 109 -18.93 21.64 -22.38
CA THR A 109 -19.97 21.20 -23.33
C THR A 109 -21.25 22.03 -23.18
N THR A 110 -21.63 22.39 -21.95
CA THR A 110 -22.79 23.26 -21.69
C THR A 110 -22.51 24.72 -22.10
N GLY A 111 -21.27 25.21 -21.99
CA GLY A 111 -20.88 26.55 -22.44
C GLY A 111 -20.81 26.70 -23.97
N SER A 112 -20.48 25.63 -24.70
CA SER A 112 -20.40 25.64 -26.17
C SER A 112 -21.74 25.48 -26.88
N ASN A 113 -22.77 24.94 -26.21
CA ASN A 113 -24.10 24.71 -26.78
C ASN A 113 -25.09 25.86 -26.53
N ASN A 114 -24.61 27.07 -26.22
CA ASN A 114 -25.46 28.26 -26.14
C ASN A 114 -25.65 28.84 -27.56
N PRO A 115 -26.82 28.70 -28.21
CA PRO A 115 -27.07 29.23 -29.56
C PRO A 115 -27.23 30.76 -29.58
N ASN A 116 -26.98 31.46 -28.47
CA ASN A 116 -27.36 32.86 -28.29
C ASN A 116 -26.20 33.86 -28.53
N ASN A 117 -25.07 33.46 -29.15
CA ASN A 117 -23.96 34.38 -29.42
C ASN A 117 -23.79 34.80 -30.89
N SER A 118 -24.73 34.50 -31.78
CA SER A 118 -24.67 34.90 -33.20
C SER A 118 -25.68 35.98 -33.61
N THR A 119 -26.11 36.83 -32.69
CA THR A 119 -26.88 38.05 -33.02
C THR A 119 -26.32 39.24 -32.26
N HIS A 120 -25.32 39.87 -32.86
CA HIS A 120 -25.05 41.31 -32.88
C HIS A 120 -23.56 41.56 -33.13
N SER A 121 -23.18 41.69 -34.40
CA SER A 121 -22.70 42.94 -35.04
C SER A 121 -22.08 42.59 -36.38
#